data_AF-A0A9N8ET55-F1
#
_entry.id   AF-A0A9N8ET55-F1
#
_cell.length_a   1.000
_cell.length_b   1.000
_cell.length_c   1.000
_cell.angle_alpha   90.00
_cell.angle_beta   90.00
_cell.angle_gamma   90.00
#
_symmetry.space_group_name_H-M   'P 1'
#
loop_
_entity.id
_entity.type
_entity.pdbx_description
1 polymer ?
#
loop_
_entity_poly.entity_id
_entity_poly.type
_entity_poly.pdbx_seq_one_letter_code
_entity_poly.pdbx_strand_id
1 'polypeptide(L)'
;MSGLENLNLDWNVDIDAEIAASDKRQARRNTISESPLDWNMDLDDLLRKSGNPEDKEFRRHSAPTSLPSRKKAMGVKFGNVTIRECERILGDNPACEQGPSLSIGWKHKTHKPIHVDDWEEYRCQQHIRRTKKALQLSTQKRLLVAKEAGFSQRHIELNVELISYFHEERNETLITLHKEEQLPLDSLHKQKELAQSQTHWC
;
A
#
# COMPACT_ATOMS: atom_id res chain seq x y z
N MET A 1 -7.32 2.89 43.63
CA MET A 1 -7.70 1.46 43.81
C MET A 1 -8.93 1.26 42.94
N SER A 2 -8.73 0.90 41.67
CA SER A 2 -8.57 -0.47 41.13
C SER A 2 -9.90 -0.93 40.53
N GLY A 3 -9.93 -1.12 39.21
CA GLY A 3 -11.12 -1.65 38.52
C GLY A 3 -11.26 -1.21 37.07
N LEU A 4 -10.21 -1.34 36.26
CA LEU A 4 -10.35 -1.41 34.79
C LEU A 4 -9.69 -2.72 34.35
N GLU A 5 -10.37 -3.81 34.67
CA GLU A 5 -10.00 -5.13 34.16
C GLU A 5 -10.71 -5.36 32.82
N ASN A 6 -9.89 -5.64 31.81
CA ASN A 6 -10.18 -6.55 30.70
C ASN A 6 -11.31 -6.17 29.74
N LEU A 7 -11.03 -5.21 28.84
CA LEU A 7 -11.57 -5.26 27.48
C LEU A 7 -10.59 -6.01 26.58
N ASN A 8 -10.50 -7.32 26.82
CA ASN A 8 -9.99 -8.26 25.83
C ASN A 8 -11.11 -8.42 24.79
N LEU A 9 -11.17 -7.49 23.82
CA LEU A 9 -12.05 -7.63 22.67
C LEU A 9 -11.41 -8.65 21.73
N ASP A 10 -11.78 -9.90 21.95
CA ASP A 10 -11.52 -11.05 21.11
C ASP A 10 -12.26 -10.86 19.77
N TRP A 11 -11.66 -10.09 18.85
CA TRP A 11 -12.26 -9.64 17.59
C TRP A 11 -12.33 -10.72 16.50
N ASN A 12 -12.24 -12.01 16.82
CA ASN A 12 -11.81 -12.97 15.80
C ASN A 12 -12.43 -14.39 15.80
N VAL A 13 -13.60 -14.64 16.38
CA VAL A 13 -14.11 -16.04 16.41
C VAL A 13 -15.40 -16.34 15.63
N ASP A 14 -16.32 -15.40 15.37
CA ASP A 14 -17.62 -15.80 14.79
C ASP A 14 -18.03 -15.14 13.45
N ILE A 15 -17.18 -14.29 12.84
CA ILE A 15 -17.56 -13.59 11.59
C ILE A 15 -17.18 -14.41 10.33
N ASP A 16 -16.19 -15.30 10.41
CA ASP A 16 -15.68 -16.03 9.24
C ASP A 16 -16.61 -17.18 8.80
N ALA A 17 -17.45 -17.70 9.69
CA ALA A 17 -18.35 -18.81 9.39
C ALA A 17 -19.52 -18.42 8.47
N GLU A 18 -20.02 -17.18 8.58
CA GLU A 18 -21.12 -16.69 7.74
C GLU A 18 -20.64 -16.20 6.36
N ILE A 19 -19.38 -15.76 6.27
CA ILE A 19 -18.73 -15.36 5.00
C ILE A 19 -18.38 -16.59 4.14
N ALA A 20 -17.97 -17.71 4.75
CA ALA A 20 -17.61 -18.94 4.06
C ALA A 20 -18.78 -19.60 3.28
N ALA A 21 -20.03 -19.32 3.65
CA ALA A 21 -21.20 -19.87 2.97
C ALA A 21 -21.54 -19.14 1.65
N SER A 22 -21.10 -17.90 1.48
CA SER A 22 -21.41 -17.08 0.29
C SER A 22 -20.33 -17.13 -0.82
N ASP A 23 -19.12 -17.62 -0.51
CA ASP A 23 -17.94 -17.53 -1.38
C ASP A 23 -17.85 -18.64 -2.46
N LYS A 24 -18.77 -19.60 -2.45
CA LYS A 24 -18.83 -20.70 -3.43
C LYS A 24 -19.23 -20.28 -4.85
N ARG A 25 -19.48 -18.99 -5.10
CA ARG A 25 -19.86 -18.47 -6.44
C ARG A 25 -18.73 -17.77 -7.21
N GLN A 26 -17.58 -17.48 -6.61
CA GLN A 26 -16.49 -16.74 -7.29
C GLN A 26 -15.31 -17.61 -7.77
N ALA A 27 -15.30 -18.91 -7.46
CA ALA A 27 -14.16 -19.81 -7.74
C ALA A 27 -14.03 -20.30 -9.22
N ARG A 28 -14.34 -19.46 -10.22
CA ARG A 28 -14.25 -19.87 -11.64
C ARG A 28 -13.60 -18.88 -12.61
N ARG A 29 -12.92 -17.83 -12.14
CA ARG A 29 -12.13 -16.98 -13.04
C ARG A 29 -10.73 -16.71 -12.47
N ASN A 30 -9.75 -16.87 -13.36
CA ASN A 30 -8.34 -16.50 -13.25
C ASN A 30 -7.39 -17.61 -12.80
N THR A 31 -7.27 -18.62 -13.66
CA THR A 31 -5.97 -19.23 -13.97
C THR A 31 -5.24 -18.32 -14.96
N ILE A 32 -4.32 -17.50 -14.45
CA ILE A 32 -3.23 -16.93 -15.24
C ILE A 32 -1.95 -17.29 -14.51
N SER A 33 -1.08 -18.01 -15.21
CA SER A 33 0.24 -18.47 -14.77
C SER A 33 1.17 -17.28 -14.56
N GLU A 34 1.60 -17.07 -13.32
CA GLU A 34 2.72 -16.17 -13.03
C GLU A 34 3.96 -17.01 -12.72
N SER A 35 4.97 -16.84 -13.57
CA SER A 35 6.32 -17.41 -13.44
C SER A 35 7.06 -16.73 -12.27
N PRO A 36 7.77 -17.48 -11.39
CA PRO A 36 8.49 -16.89 -10.28
C PRO A 36 9.81 -16.27 -10.75
N LEU A 37 9.85 -14.94 -10.85
CA LEU A 37 11.14 -14.22 -10.81
C LEU A 37 11.55 -14.10 -9.34
N ASP A 38 12.55 -14.90 -9.02
CA ASP A 38 13.26 -15.01 -7.75
C ASP A 38 14.02 -13.71 -7.45
N TRP A 39 13.46 -12.89 -6.55
CA TRP A 39 14.09 -11.66 -6.06
C TRP A 39 15.00 -11.90 -4.84
N ASN A 40 15.35 -13.15 -4.51
CA ASN A 40 16.35 -13.44 -3.49
C ASN A 40 17.77 -13.47 -4.07
N MET A 41 18.22 -12.37 -4.67
CA MET A 41 19.65 -12.10 -4.78
C MET A 41 20.09 -11.24 -3.60
N ASP A 42 20.83 -11.89 -2.71
CA ASP A 42 21.37 -11.33 -1.48
C ASP A 42 22.33 -10.16 -1.79
N LEU A 43 21.94 -8.96 -1.40
CA LEU A 43 22.67 -7.71 -1.66
C LEU A 43 24.06 -7.72 -1.00
N ASP A 44 24.26 -8.55 0.03
CA ASP A 44 25.53 -8.71 0.73
C ASP A 44 26.59 -9.50 -0.08
N ASP A 45 26.19 -10.31 -1.07
CA ASP A 45 27.14 -11.07 -1.90
C ASP A 45 27.77 -10.20 -3.03
N LEU A 46 27.07 -9.14 -3.45
CA LEU A 46 27.58 -8.18 -4.44
C LEU A 46 28.65 -7.24 -3.85
N LEU A 47 28.55 -6.88 -2.57
CA LEU A 47 29.54 -6.04 -1.89
C LEU A 47 30.82 -6.78 -1.52
N ARG A 48 30.80 -8.12 -1.47
CA ARG A 48 31.99 -8.93 -1.15
C ARG A 48 32.91 -9.17 -2.36
N LYS A 49 32.43 -8.95 -3.59
CA LYS A 49 33.18 -9.22 -4.84
C LYS A 49 34.02 -8.06 -5.38
N SER A 50 34.02 -6.88 -4.75
CA SER A 50 34.80 -5.71 -5.22
C SER A 50 36.14 -5.48 -4.51
N GLY A 51 36.65 -6.46 -3.74
CA GLY A 51 37.95 -6.36 -3.06
C GLY A 51 39.12 -6.76 -3.95
N ASN A 52 39.86 -5.78 -4.47
CA ASN A 52 41.10 -5.98 -5.24
C ASN A 52 42.24 -6.43 -4.30
N PRO A 53 43.00 -7.51 -4.59
CA PRO A 53 43.94 -8.11 -3.62
C PRO A 53 45.36 -7.52 -3.59
N GLU A 54 45.63 -6.37 -4.21
CA GLU A 54 46.99 -5.83 -4.39
C GLU A 54 47.47 -4.78 -3.37
N ASP A 55 46.79 -4.55 -2.25
CA ASP A 55 47.27 -3.62 -1.21
C ASP A 55 47.93 -4.33 -0.02
N LYS A 56 48.73 -5.38 -0.30
CA LYS A 56 49.65 -5.97 0.67
C LYS A 56 51.05 -5.42 0.44
N GLU A 57 51.66 -4.90 1.50
CA GLU A 57 53.03 -4.37 1.58
C GLU A 57 53.24 -2.89 1.26
N PHE A 58 52.73 -2.00 2.13
CA PHE A 58 53.56 -0.87 2.54
C PHE A 58 53.11 -0.32 3.90
N ARG A 59 53.83 -0.68 4.96
CA ARG A 59 54.10 0.13 6.18
C ARG A 59 54.64 -0.75 7.31
N ARG A 60 55.97 -0.87 7.35
CA ARG A 60 56.71 -0.98 8.61
C ARG A 60 57.41 0.36 8.80
N HIS A 61 57.17 1.05 9.91
CA HIS A 61 58.09 1.90 10.70
C HIS A 61 57.31 2.66 11.79
N SER A 62 57.45 2.16 13.02
CA SER A 62 57.71 2.87 14.29
C SER A 62 56.93 4.13 14.69
N ALA A 63 56.02 4.02 15.67
CA ALA A 63 56.00 4.75 16.96
C ALA A 63 54.64 4.56 17.69
N PRO A 64 54.62 4.35 19.02
CA PRO A 64 53.38 4.19 19.79
C PRO A 64 52.93 5.57 20.31
N THR A 65 52.15 6.32 19.54
CA THR A 65 51.49 7.52 20.09
C THR A 65 50.22 7.84 19.32
N SER A 66 49.10 7.30 19.78
CA SER A 66 47.84 8.04 19.89
C SER A 66 46.85 7.14 20.63
N LEU A 67 46.27 7.70 21.69
CA LEU A 67 45.11 7.13 22.36
C LEU A 67 44.08 6.72 21.30
N PRO A 68 43.36 5.59 21.45
CA PRO A 68 42.29 5.25 20.55
C PRO A 68 41.19 6.31 20.73
N SER A 69 41.24 7.36 19.92
CA SER A 69 40.07 8.17 19.66
C SER A 69 39.11 7.22 18.96
N ARG A 70 38.22 6.60 19.76
CA ARG A 70 37.08 5.85 19.24
C ARG A 70 36.38 6.81 18.30
N LYS A 71 36.62 6.65 16.99
CA LYS A 71 35.75 7.23 15.97
C LYS A 71 34.37 6.76 16.37
N LYS A 72 33.52 7.67 16.87
CA LYS A 72 32.15 7.33 17.23
C LYS A 72 31.57 6.73 15.96
N ALA A 73 31.26 5.43 15.98
CA ALA A 73 30.63 4.78 14.86
C ALA A 73 29.35 5.57 14.59
N MET A 74 29.29 6.21 13.42
CA MET A 74 28.10 6.94 12.99
C MET A 74 27.09 5.90 12.53
N GLY A 75 26.38 5.32 13.48
CA GLY A 75 25.27 4.41 13.24
C GLY A 75 23.96 5.18 13.22
N VAL A 76 23.10 4.88 12.24
CA VAL A 76 21.70 5.29 12.29
C VAL A 76 21.02 4.52 13.41
N LYS A 77 20.29 5.23 14.27
CA LYS A 77 19.44 4.62 15.29
C LYS A 77 18.02 5.10 15.08
N PHE A 78 17.09 4.17 15.18
CA PHE A 78 15.67 4.47 15.18
C PHE A 78 15.24 4.75 16.62
N GLY A 79 14.31 5.69 16.78
CA GLY A 79 13.80 6.11 18.09
C GLY A 79 12.50 5.42 18.45
N ASN A 80 11.51 6.21 18.84
CA ASN A 80 10.19 5.70 19.24
C ASN A 80 9.19 5.76 18.09
N VAL A 81 8.26 4.80 18.08
CA VAL A 81 7.07 4.77 17.23
C VAL A 81 5.92 5.44 17.97
N THR A 82 5.14 6.25 17.25
CA THR A 82 3.90 6.85 17.77
C THR A 82 2.72 6.32 16.98
N ILE A 83 1.77 5.69 17.67
CA ILE A 83 0.57 5.10 17.06
C ILE A 83 -0.60 6.07 17.22
N ARG A 84 -1.37 6.26 16.14
CA ARG A 84 -2.56 7.13 16.12
C ARG A 84 -3.78 6.32 15.71
N GLU A 85 -4.86 6.44 16.47
CA GLU A 85 -6.19 5.94 16.12
C GLU A 85 -6.98 7.09 15.53
N CYS A 86 -7.21 7.06 14.22
CA CYS A 86 -7.97 8.08 13.52
C CYS A 86 -9.46 7.72 13.44
N GLU A 87 -10.31 8.74 13.36
CA GLU A 87 -11.75 8.55 13.16
C GLU A 87 -12.06 7.89 11.80
N ARG A 88 -13.10 7.05 11.79
CA ARG A 88 -13.63 6.42 10.57
C ARG A 88 -14.72 7.32 10.01
N ILE A 89 -14.57 7.78 8.77
CA ILE A 89 -15.53 8.68 8.10
C ILE A 89 -15.98 8.12 6.76
N LEU A 90 -17.09 8.64 6.23
CA LEU A 90 -17.48 8.40 4.83
C LEU A 90 -16.52 9.18 3.91
N GLY A 91 -16.09 8.53 2.83
CA GLY A 91 -15.11 9.05 1.87
C GLY A 91 -15.69 9.26 0.48
N ASP A 92 -14.84 9.73 -0.44
CA ASP A 92 -15.17 10.06 -1.83
C ASP A 92 -14.45 9.16 -2.84
N ASN A 93 -13.77 8.09 -2.39
CA ASN A 93 -12.99 7.21 -3.26
C ASN A 93 -13.85 6.57 -4.38
N PRO A 94 -13.64 6.97 -5.66
CA PRO A 94 -14.40 6.46 -6.80
C PRO A 94 -13.96 5.06 -7.22
N ALA A 95 -13.03 4.39 -6.54
CA ALA A 95 -12.70 2.99 -6.82
C ALA A 95 -13.70 2.00 -6.17
N CYS A 96 -14.61 2.49 -5.33
CA CYS A 96 -15.64 1.64 -4.72
C CYS A 96 -16.78 1.41 -5.72
N GLU A 97 -16.89 0.20 -6.27
CA GLU A 97 -17.99 -0.13 -7.20
C GLU A 97 -19.37 -0.15 -6.53
N GLN A 98 -19.43 -0.50 -5.23
CA GLN A 98 -20.69 -0.68 -4.52
C GLN A 98 -20.59 -0.27 -3.05
N GLY A 99 -21.69 0.27 -2.52
CA GLY A 99 -21.85 0.65 -1.11
C GLY A 99 -20.97 1.84 -0.69
N PRO A 100 -20.96 2.17 0.62
CA PRO A 100 -20.27 3.36 1.09
C PRO A 100 -18.76 3.24 0.90
N SER A 101 -18.15 4.38 0.61
CA SER A 101 -16.70 4.57 0.67
C SER A 101 -16.33 4.98 2.09
N LEU A 102 -15.22 4.42 2.57
CA LEU A 102 -14.67 4.75 3.88
C LEU A 102 -13.36 5.50 3.71
N SER A 103 -13.14 6.48 4.58
CA SER A 103 -11.90 7.23 4.67
C SER A 103 -11.51 7.43 6.13
N ILE A 104 -10.31 7.99 6.31
CA ILE A 104 -9.73 8.30 7.60
C ILE A 104 -9.87 9.80 7.82
N GLY A 105 -10.52 10.19 8.91
CA GLY A 105 -10.64 11.61 9.26
C GLY A 105 -9.41 12.15 9.98
N TRP A 106 -9.41 13.46 10.21
CA TRP A 106 -8.27 14.17 10.79
C TRP A 106 -8.22 14.07 12.31
N LYS A 107 -9.36 13.83 12.97
CA LYS A 107 -9.38 13.65 14.42
C LYS A 107 -8.77 12.31 14.77
N HIS A 108 -7.89 12.31 15.75
CA HIS A 108 -7.19 11.11 16.17
C HIS A 108 -6.87 11.14 17.66
N LYS A 109 -6.74 9.95 18.22
CA LYS A 109 -6.20 9.71 19.55
C LYS A 109 -4.77 9.20 19.40
N THR A 110 -3.83 9.89 20.04
CA THR A 110 -2.42 9.49 20.03
C THR A 110 -2.11 8.62 21.24
N HIS A 111 -1.47 7.48 20.99
CA HIS A 111 -0.99 6.59 22.04
C HIS A 111 0.39 7.00 22.56
N LYS A 112 0.78 6.46 23.71
CA LYS A 112 2.11 6.69 24.27
C LYS A 112 3.18 6.19 23.28
N PRO A 113 4.30 6.92 23.10
CA PRO A 113 5.40 6.45 22.27
C PRO A 113 5.97 5.12 22.82
N ILE A 114 6.28 4.19 21.91
CA ILE A 114 6.86 2.88 22.22
C ILE A 114 8.21 2.80 21.50
N HIS A 115 9.21 2.16 22.10
CA HIS A 115 10.48 1.95 21.41
C HIS A 115 10.27 1.08 20.17
N VAL A 116 10.98 1.38 19.08
CA VAL A 116 10.79 0.68 17.81
C VAL A 116 11.05 -0.83 17.93
N ASP A 117 12.07 -1.23 18.68
CA ASP A 117 12.42 -2.64 18.86
C ASP A 117 11.31 -3.40 19.59
N ASP A 118 10.77 -2.83 20.67
CA ASP A 118 9.65 -3.41 21.43
C ASP A 118 8.40 -3.55 20.54
N TRP A 119 8.15 -2.56 19.66
CA TRP A 119 7.02 -2.60 18.73
C TRP A 119 7.19 -3.68 17.66
N GLU A 120 8.38 -3.82 17.08
CA GLU A 120 8.66 -4.86 16.07
C GLU A 120 8.60 -6.25 16.70
N GLU A 121 9.11 -6.44 17.91
CA GLU A 121 9.01 -7.71 18.64
C GLU A 121 7.54 -8.07 18.91
N TYR A 122 6.76 -7.14 19.46
CA TYR A 122 5.33 -7.33 19.66
C TYR A 122 4.61 -7.69 18.35
N ARG A 123 4.91 -6.97 17.26
CA ARG A 123 4.26 -7.20 15.96
C ARG A 123 4.61 -8.58 15.40
N CYS A 124 5.87 -9.02 15.52
CA CYS A 124 6.30 -10.34 15.04
C CYS A 124 5.65 -11.49 15.82
N GLN A 125 5.42 -11.31 17.13
CA GLN A 125 4.83 -12.33 18.00
C GLN A 125 3.30 -12.42 17.84
N GLN A 126 2.62 -11.28 17.73
CA GLN A 126 1.16 -11.19 17.80
C GLN A 126 0.47 -11.09 16.43
N HIS A 127 1.20 -10.72 15.37
CA HIS A 127 0.58 -10.41 14.09
C HIS A 127 1.33 -11.01 12.90
N ILE A 128 0.69 -11.97 12.25
CA ILE A 128 1.10 -12.44 10.92
C ILE A 128 0.90 -11.29 9.93
N ARG A 129 1.90 -11.08 9.05
CA ARG A 129 1.80 -10.08 7.97
C ARG A 129 0.55 -10.34 7.14
N ARG A 130 -0.32 -9.33 7.04
CA ARG A 130 -1.59 -9.43 6.31
C ARG A 130 -1.34 -9.71 4.82
N THR A 131 -2.14 -10.60 4.26
CA THR A 131 -2.19 -10.82 2.81
C THR A 131 -2.89 -9.65 2.12
N LYS A 132 -2.68 -9.49 0.81
CA LYS A 132 -3.34 -8.44 0.01
C LYS A 132 -4.87 -8.49 0.13
N LYS A 133 -5.46 -9.69 0.19
CA LYS A 133 -6.90 -9.88 0.39
C LYS A 133 -7.36 -9.36 1.76
N ALA A 134 -6.58 -9.58 2.82
CA ALA A 134 -6.90 -9.08 4.15
C ALA A 134 -6.80 -7.55 4.29
N LEU A 135 -6.24 -6.85 3.29
CA LEU A 135 -6.21 -5.39 3.21
C LEU A 135 -7.43 -4.82 2.46
N GLN A 136 -8.29 -5.67 1.90
CA GLN A 136 -9.51 -5.26 1.21
C GLN A 136 -10.72 -5.49 2.11
N LEU A 137 -11.60 -4.50 2.23
CA LEU A 137 -12.87 -4.62 2.93
C LEU A 137 -13.97 -4.94 1.94
N SER A 138 -14.80 -5.95 2.23
CA SER A 138 -16.02 -6.21 1.46
C SER A 138 -17.04 -5.09 1.63
N THR A 139 -18.00 -5.00 0.72
CA THR A 139 -19.10 -4.01 0.79
C THR A 139 -19.88 -4.13 2.09
N GLN A 140 -20.19 -5.35 2.54
CA GLN A 140 -20.89 -5.58 3.81
C GLN A 140 -20.07 -5.09 5.01
N LYS A 141 -18.75 -5.36 5.00
CA LYS A 141 -17.85 -4.93 6.08
C LYS A 141 -17.72 -3.41 6.11
N ARG A 142 -17.66 -2.74 4.94
CA ARG A 142 -17.67 -1.27 4.88
C ARG A 142 -18.97 -0.68 5.44
N LEU A 143 -20.12 -1.28 5.10
CA LEU A 143 -21.42 -0.86 5.61
C LEU A 143 -21.50 -1.00 7.14
N LEU A 144 -21.04 -2.13 7.68
CA LEU A 144 -20.99 -2.36 9.12
C LEU A 144 -20.12 -1.31 9.82
N VAL A 145 -18.92 -1.08 9.29
CA VAL A 145 -17.98 -0.07 9.81
C VAL A 145 -18.60 1.34 9.80
N ALA A 146 -19.31 1.71 8.74
CA ALA A 146 -20.01 3.00 8.68
C ALA A 146 -21.11 3.11 9.76
N LYS A 147 -21.89 2.04 9.97
CA LYS A 147 -22.93 2.01 11.02
C LYS A 147 -22.33 2.08 12.42
N GLU A 148 -21.26 1.34 12.68
CA GLU A 148 -20.52 1.40 13.95
C GLU A 148 -19.92 2.79 14.22
N ALA A 149 -19.53 3.51 13.16
CA ALA A 149 -19.06 4.89 13.27
C ALA A 149 -20.20 5.90 13.51
N GLY A 150 -21.45 5.44 13.59
CA GLY A 150 -22.62 6.27 13.91
C GLY A 150 -23.28 6.93 12.70
N PHE A 151 -22.93 6.53 11.47
CA PHE A 151 -23.59 7.06 10.28
C PHE A 151 -25.00 6.47 10.13
N SER A 152 -25.97 7.36 9.94
CA SER A 152 -27.34 6.96 9.61
C SER A 152 -27.42 6.33 8.22
N GLN A 153 -28.48 5.55 7.99
CA GLN A 153 -28.76 4.96 6.68
C GLN A 153 -28.83 6.04 5.58
N ARG A 154 -29.43 7.20 5.88
CA ARG A 154 -29.50 8.34 4.95
C ARG A 154 -28.11 8.89 4.61
N HIS A 155 -27.19 8.99 5.57
CA HIS A 155 -25.82 9.45 5.29
C HIS A 155 -25.10 8.48 4.35
N ILE A 156 -25.31 7.18 4.54
CA ILE A 156 -24.71 6.13 3.72
C ILE A 156 -25.26 6.20 2.28
N GLU A 157 -26.57 6.38 2.11
CA GLU A 157 -27.20 6.52 0.80
C GLU A 157 -26.67 7.72 0.03
N LEU A 158 -26.63 8.90 0.67
CA LEU A 158 -26.04 10.10 0.07
C LEU A 158 -24.57 9.90 -0.32
N ASN A 159 -23.81 9.14 0.47
CA ASN A 159 -22.43 8.84 0.13
C ASN A 159 -22.31 7.94 -1.10
N VAL A 160 -23.19 6.95 -1.25
CA VAL A 160 -23.24 6.10 -2.45
C VAL A 160 -23.57 6.93 -3.68
N GLU A 161 -24.54 7.84 -3.58
CA GLU A 161 -24.89 8.76 -4.67
C GLU A 161 -23.70 9.66 -5.06
N LEU A 162 -22.98 10.22 -4.09
CA LEU A 162 -21.77 11.01 -4.34
C LEU A 162 -20.66 10.20 -5.02
N ILE A 163 -20.48 8.95 -4.62
CA ILE A 163 -19.48 8.06 -5.27
C ILE A 163 -19.86 7.81 -6.72
N SER A 164 -21.14 7.55 -7.01
CA SER A 164 -21.64 7.39 -8.38
C SER A 164 -21.35 8.63 -9.23
N TYR A 165 -21.58 9.83 -8.69
CA TYR A 165 -21.22 11.07 -9.34
C TYR A 165 -19.71 11.14 -9.67
N PHE A 166 -18.83 10.83 -8.72
CA PHE A 166 -17.37 10.84 -8.97
C PHE A 166 -16.89 9.75 -9.94
N HIS A 167 -17.58 8.62 -10.01
CA HIS A 167 -17.34 7.61 -11.04
C HIS A 167 -17.59 8.17 -12.44
N GLU A 168 -18.70 8.87 -12.62
CA GLU A 168 -19.06 9.49 -13.90
C GLU A 168 -18.01 10.53 -14.32
N GLU A 169 -17.63 11.46 -13.42
CA GLU A 169 -16.58 12.45 -13.70
C GLU A 169 -15.23 11.80 -14.06
N ARG A 170 -14.85 10.72 -13.35
CA ARG A 170 -13.62 9.98 -13.66
C ARG A 170 -13.70 9.33 -15.04
N ASN A 171 -14.84 8.74 -15.38
CA ASN A 171 -15.05 8.11 -16.68
C ASN A 171 -14.98 9.14 -17.81
N GLU A 172 -15.57 10.32 -17.65
CA GLU A 172 -15.45 11.42 -18.61
C GLU A 172 -14.01 11.88 -18.82
N THR A 173 -13.24 11.97 -17.73
CA THR A 173 -11.80 12.31 -17.78
C THR A 173 -11.03 11.25 -18.56
N LEU A 174 -11.29 9.96 -18.30
CA LEU A 174 -10.64 8.86 -19.01
C LEU A 174 -10.98 8.84 -20.50
N ILE A 175 -12.25 9.09 -20.85
CA ILE A 175 -12.69 9.20 -22.25
C ILE A 175 -12.00 10.37 -22.95
N THR A 176 -11.86 11.52 -22.27
CA THR A 176 -11.24 12.73 -22.83
C THR A 176 -9.75 12.48 -23.10
N LEU A 177 -9.02 11.96 -22.12
CA LEU A 177 -7.60 11.60 -22.27
C LEU A 177 -7.39 10.59 -23.42
N HIS A 178 -8.26 9.59 -23.52
CA HIS A 178 -8.16 8.60 -24.59
C HIS A 178 -8.35 9.21 -25.99
N LYS A 179 -9.28 10.16 -26.13
CA LYS A 179 -9.48 10.90 -27.39
C LYS A 179 -8.26 11.75 -27.72
N GLU A 180 -7.71 12.47 -26.74
CA GLU A 180 -6.53 13.31 -26.92
C GLU A 180 -5.29 12.51 -27.35
N GLU A 181 -5.11 11.29 -26.84
CA GLU A 181 -4.02 10.40 -27.23
C GLU A 181 -4.17 9.87 -28.67
N GLN A 182 -5.41 9.71 -29.16
CA GLN A 182 -5.69 9.25 -30.52
C GLN A 182 -5.54 10.35 -31.59
N LEU A 183 -5.79 11.62 -31.23
CA LEU A 183 -5.74 12.76 -32.18
C LEU A 183 -4.39 12.93 -32.91
N PRO A 184 -3.21 12.80 -32.26
CA PRO A 184 -1.91 12.83 -32.95
C PRO A 184 -1.68 11.65 -33.89
N LEU A 185 -2.18 10.45 -33.54
CA LEU A 185 -2.00 9.23 -34.34
C LEU A 185 -2.82 9.28 -35.63
N ASP A 186 -4.06 9.72 -35.54
CA ASP A 186 -4.96 9.83 -36.70
C ASP A 186 -4.47 10.91 -37.67
N SER A 187 -3.92 12.01 -37.15
CA SER A 187 -3.29 13.06 -37.96
C SER A 187 -2.06 12.55 -38.71
N LEU A 188 -1.25 11.70 -38.08
CA LEU A 188 -0.06 11.10 -38.69
C LEU A 188 -0.42 10.05 -39.76
N HIS A 189 -1.44 9.24 -39.52
CA HIS A 189 -1.95 8.30 -40.53
C HIS A 189 -2.50 9.01 -41.75
N LYS A 190 -3.28 10.07 -41.56
CA LYS A 190 -3.84 10.86 -42.67
C LYS A 190 -2.75 11.55 -43.52
N GLN A 191 -1.69 12.03 -42.87
CA GLN A 191 -0.52 12.59 -43.59
C GLN A 191 0.25 11.53 -44.38
N LYS A 192 0.42 10.32 -43.83
CA LYS A 192 1.06 9.19 -44.54
C LYS A 192 0.24 8.74 -45.76
N GLU A 193 -1.08 8.66 -45.64
CA GLU A 193 -1.96 8.33 -46.78
C GLU A 193 -1.90 9.39 -47.88
N LEU A 194 -1.93 10.68 -47.51
CA LEU A 194 -1.75 11.79 -48.47
C LEU A 194 -0.41 11.70 -49.19
N ALA A 195 0.69 11.44 -48.48
CA ALA A 195 2.02 11.29 -49.07
C ALA A 195 2.11 10.07 -50.02
N GLN A 196 1.51 8.93 -49.65
CA GLN A 196 1.47 7.74 -50.51
C GLN A 196 0.62 7.95 -51.77
N SER A 197 -0.51 8.65 -51.64
CA SER A 197 -1.37 8.98 -52.79
C SER A 197 -0.68 9.91 -53.79
N GLN A 198 0.22 10.81 -53.35
CA GLN A 198 0.97 11.69 -54.24
C GLN A 198 2.10 10.98 -54.98
N THR A 199 2.67 9.91 -54.41
CA THR A 199 3.76 9.15 -55.05
C THR A 199 3.32 8.27 -56.22
N HIS A 200 2.01 8.05 -56.42
CA HIS A 200 1.50 7.15 -57.46
C HIS A 200 1.11 7.85 -58.78
N TRP A 201 1.24 9.18 -58.85
CA TRP A 201 0.88 10.00 -60.03
C TRP A 201 2.07 10.54 -60.83
N CYS A 202 3.29 10.05 -60.59
CA CYS A 202 4.50 10.37 -61.36
C CYS A 202 5.01 9.16 -62.14
#